data_AF-A0A7X7WV29-F1
#
_entry.id   AF-A0A7X7WV29-F1
#
_cell.length_a   1.000
_cell.length_b   1.000
_cell.length_c   1.000
_cell.angle_alpha   90.00
_cell.angle_beta   90.00
_cell.angle_gamma   90.00
#
_symmetry.space_group_name_H-M   'P 1'
#
loop_
_entity.id
_entity.type
_entity.pdbx_description
1 polymer ?
#
loop_
_entity_poly.entity_id
_entity_poly.type
_entity_poly.pdbx_seq_one_letter_code
_entity_poly.pdbx_strand_id
1 'polypeptide(L)'
;LAGFTNTIYAALATAAALDLTSRQITILGVVLGIAHSLFVETGILTNLRMATIRIALFRIAVGLVSGMIMHALMPAEISGVVLQPTLQGGPFSWSAAVLQIGVTSVQIVLIIFSITFLYELIAGWRHIDAVKSRFTGLTAGVGMTDRALAPWLVGFFVGITYGAAMLYQFVENRQLSHKDACLITVFLCLAHAIIEDTMLFVVVGGNFWWILLTRVIMAVLVVRLLATNNLYQKLLWIGLPKESSGCNRDIDR
;
A
#
# COMPACT_ATOMS: atom_id res chain seq x y z
N LEU A 1 -7.12 15.54 -3.49
CA LEU A 1 -8.44 15.17 -2.92
C LEU A 1 -8.97 13.87 -3.53
N ALA A 2 -9.16 13.81 -4.86
CA ALA A 2 -9.68 12.62 -5.56
C ALA A 2 -9.01 11.30 -5.14
N GLY A 3 -7.68 11.25 -5.11
CA GLY A 3 -6.96 10.04 -4.68
C GLY A 3 -7.03 9.73 -3.19
N PHE A 4 -7.11 10.76 -2.32
CA PHE A 4 -7.20 10.54 -0.87
C PHE A 4 -8.55 9.92 -0.48
N THR A 5 -9.65 10.36 -1.11
CA THR A 5 -11.00 9.92 -0.74
C THR A 5 -11.48 8.72 -1.56
N ASN A 6 -11.16 8.67 -2.85
CA ASN A 6 -11.56 7.62 -3.79
C ASN A 6 -10.36 6.72 -4.14
N THR A 7 -10.45 6.01 -5.26
CA THR A 7 -9.42 5.09 -5.71
C THR A 7 -8.18 5.79 -6.25
N ILE A 8 -7.04 5.09 -6.23
CA ILE A 8 -5.79 5.55 -6.84
C ILE A 8 -5.96 5.84 -8.34
N TYR A 9 -6.85 5.08 -9.01
CA TYR A 9 -7.27 5.28 -10.40
C TYR A 9 -7.87 6.66 -10.67
N ALA A 10 -8.72 7.17 -9.77
CA ALA A 10 -9.28 8.52 -9.91
C ALA A 10 -8.18 9.59 -9.79
N ALA A 11 -7.17 9.33 -8.95
CA ALA A 11 -6.02 10.22 -8.82
C ALA A 11 -5.16 10.25 -10.09
N LEU A 12 -4.94 9.09 -10.71
CA LEU A 12 -4.17 8.96 -11.96
C LEU A 12 -4.86 9.65 -13.12
N ALA A 13 -6.17 9.47 -13.26
CA ALA A 13 -6.95 10.17 -14.29
C ALA A 13 -6.85 11.70 -14.14
N THR A 14 -6.87 12.19 -12.89
CA THR A 14 -6.70 13.62 -12.60
C THR A 14 -5.26 14.08 -12.89
N ALA A 15 -4.26 13.29 -12.50
CA ALA A 15 -2.85 13.61 -12.71
C ALA A 15 -2.47 13.61 -14.20
N ALA A 16 -3.03 12.69 -14.99
CA ALA A 16 -2.81 12.62 -16.43
C ALA A 16 -3.42 13.81 -17.20
N ALA A 17 -4.40 14.50 -16.62
CA ALA A 17 -4.98 15.72 -17.18
C ALA A 17 -4.17 16.99 -16.83
N LEU A 18 -3.19 16.88 -15.93
CA LEU A 18 -2.34 17.98 -15.50
C LEU A 18 -0.96 17.83 -16.15
N ASP A 19 -0.39 18.95 -16.61
CA ASP A 19 0.97 18.97 -17.17
C ASP A 19 2.01 18.96 -16.04
N LEU A 20 2.16 17.80 -15.40
CA LEU A 20 3.05 17.59 -14.27
C LEU A 20 4.40 17.03 -14.74
N THR A 21 5.47 17.54 -14.16
CA THR A 21 6.82 16.99 -14.34
C THR A 21 6.94 15.59 -13.72
N SER A 22 7.83 14.76 -14.23
CA SER A 22 8.13 13.42 -13.65
C SER A 22 8.46 13.49 -12.16
N ARG A 23 9.14 14.56 -11.70
CA ARG A 23 9.42 14.80 -10.29
C ARG A 23 8.14 15.01 -9.48
N GLN A 24 7.23 15.87 -9.96
CA GLN A 24 5.95 16.13 -9.29
C GLN A 24 5.08 14.87 -9.24
N ILE A 25 5.00 14.11 -10.34
CA ILE A 25 4.26 12.85 -10.41
C ILE A 25 4.84 11.83 -9.43
N THR A 26 6.17 11.76 -9.30
CA THR A 26 6.83 10.85 -8.36
C THR A 26 6.54 11.20 -6.90
N ILE A 27 6.65 12.48 -6.53
CA ILE A 27 6.32 12.95 -5.17
C ILE A 27 4.84 12.68 -4.87
N LEU A 28 3.96 13.01 -5.82
CA LEU A 28 2.53 12.72 -5.69
C LEU A 28 2.26 11.22 -5.55
N GLY A 29 2.99 10.39 -6.30
CA GLY A 29 2.92 8.94 -6.26
C GLY A 29 3.27 8.36 -4.89
N VAL A 30 4.25 8.95 -4.18
CA VAL A 30 4.56 8.55 -2.80
C VAL A 30 3.47 8.98 -1.83
N VAL A 31 3.03 10.24 -1.90
CA VAL A 31 2.00 10.77 -0.99
C VAL A 31 0.70 9.98 -1.14
N LEU A 32 0.24 9.76 -2.37
CA LEU A 32 -0.97 9.00 -2.66
C LEU A 32 -0.76 7.51 -2.44
N GLY A 33 0.39 6.93 -2.79
CA GLY A 33 0.68 5.53 -2.49
C GLY A 33 0.55 5.21 -1.00
N ILE A 34 0.83 6.16 -0.11
CA ILE A 34 0.67 5.99 1.35
C ILE A 34 -0.77 6.23 1.82
N ALA A 35 -1.49 7.16 1.21
CA ALA A 35 -2.73 7.70 1.75
C ALA A 35 -3.91 7.73 0.74
N HIS A 36 -3.92 6.84 -0.25
CA HIS A 36 -5.04 6.72 -1.17
C HIS A 36 -6.22 5.94 -0.55
N SER A 37 -7.39 5.99 -1.20
CA SER A 37 -8.56 5.15 -0.88
C SER A 37 -8.99 5.19 0.59
N LEU A 38 -8.77 6.30 1.30
CA LEU A 38 -8.95 6.37 2.76
C LEU A 38 -10.35 5.93 3.19
N PHE A 39 -11.40 6.28 2.44
CA PHE A 39 -12.77 5.87 2.76
C PHE A 39 -12.99 4.37 2.56
N VAL A 40 -12.56 3.83 1.42
CA VAL A 40 -12.74 2.42 1.08
C VAL A 40 -11.94 1.56 2.05
N GLU A 41 -10.68 1.88 2.28
CA GLU A 41 -9.80 1.12 3.16
C GLU A 41 -10.22 1.22 4.63
N THR A 42 -10.61 2.40 5.10
CA THR A 42 -11.15 2.55 6.46
C THR A 42 -12.45 1.76 6.60
N GLY A 43 -13.31 1.72 5.58
CA GLY A 43 -14.51 0.90 5.56
C GLY A 43 -14.22 -0.59 5.68
N ILE A 44 -13.33 -1.12 4.83
CA ILE A 44 -12.90 -2.53 4.85
C ILE A 44 -12.34 -2.91 6.22
N LEU A 45 -11.40 -2.11 6.73
CA LEU A 45 -10.77 -2.38 8.03
C LEU A 45 -11.77 -2.24 9.19
N THR A 46 -12.76 -1.34 9.10
CA THR A 46 -13.77 -1.17 10.17
C THR A 46 -14.70 -2.37 10.23
N ASN A 47 -15.08 -2.93 9.08
CA ASN A 47 -15.85 -4.18 9.01
C ASN A 47 -15.12 -5.35 9.66
N LEU A 48 -13.78 -5.36 9.57
CA LEU A 48 -12.93 -6.34 10.23
C LEU A 48 -12.56 -5.95 11.67
N ARG A 49 -13.16 -4.86 12.19
CA ARG A 49 -12.90 -4.22 13.49
C ARG A 49 -11.48 -3.66 13.68
N MET A 50 -10.66 -3.67 12.63
CA MET A 50 -9.25 -3.31 12.62
C MET A 50 -8.93 -1.84 12.30
N ALA A 51 -9.90 -1.00 11.90
CA ALA A 51 -9.65 0.43 11.60
C ALA A 51 -10.07 1.40 12.70
N THR A 52 -9.47 2.58 12.64
CA THR A 52 -9.88 3.77 13.38
C THR A 52 -9.58 5.00 12.53
N ILE A 53 -10.33 6.09 12.69
CA ILE A 53 -10.04 7.38 12.03
C ILE A 53 -8.61 7.88 12.31
N ARG A 54 -8.04 7.50 13.45
CA ARG A 54 -6.63 7.75 13.81
C ARG A 54 -5.65 7.20 12.76
N ILE A 55 -5.92 6.03 12.20
CA ILE A 55 -5.07 5.43 11.16
C ILE A 55 -5.15 6.25 9.87
N ALA A 56 -6.36 6.68 9.47
CA ALA A 56 -6.53 7.50 8.27
C ALA A 56 -5.78 8.85 8.41
N LEU A 57 -5.92 9.53 9.55
CA LEU A 57 -5.20 10.78 9.82
C LEU A 57 -3.68 10.56 9.86
N PHE A 58 -3.25 9.46 10.48
CA PHE A 58 -1.84 9.09 10.54
C PHE A 58 -1.25 8.84 9.15
N ARG A 59 -1.98 8.17 8.25
CA ARG A 59 -1.56 7.97 6.86
C ARG A 59 -1.40 9.28 6.12
N ILE A 60 -2.34 10.22 6.28
CA ILE A 60 -2.22 11.57 5.68
C ILE A 60 -0.95 12.25 6.19
N ALA A 61 -0.72 12.25 7.51
CA ALA A 61 0.47 12.87 8.09
C ALA A 61 1.76 12.24 7.57
N VAL A 62 1.88 10.91 7.59
CA VAL A 62 3.06 10.19 7.08
C VAL A 62 3.23 10.42 5.58
N GLY A 63 2.16 10.41 4.80
CA GLY A 63 2.20 10.67 3.36
C GLY A 63 2.75 12.07 3.05
N LEU A 64 2.23 13.09 3.71
CA LEU A 64 2.70 14.48 3.57
C LEU A 64 4.16 14.64 4.00
N VAL A 65 4.55 14.07 5.14
CA VAL A 65 5.94 14.09 5.60
C VAL A 65 6.87 13.39 4.61
N SER A 66 6.46 12.23 4.08
CA SER A 66 7.22 11.50 3.06
C SER A 66 7.40 12.33 1.79
N GLY A 67 6.34 13.04 1.36
CA GLY A 67 6.40 13.96 0.22
C GLY A 67 7.34 15.15 0.45
N MET A 68 7.35 15.73 1.65
CA MET A 68 8.30 16.81 2.01
C MET A 68 9.74 16.32 2.04
N ILE A 69 10.00 15.13 2.60
CA ILE A 69 11.32 14.49 2.58
C ILE A 69 11.76 14.23 1.14
N MET A 70 10.87 13.66 0.31
CA MET A 70 11.13 13.43 -1.11
C MET A 70 11.46 14.73 -1.85
N HIS A 71 10.73 15.81 -1.61
CA HIS A 71 11.01 17.11 -2.22
C HIS A 71 12.42 17.61 -1.89
N ALA A 72 12.86 17.44 -0.64
CA ALA A 72 14.19 17.85 -0.19
C ALA A 72 15.32 16.96 -0.74
N LEU A 73 15.08 15.65 -0.89
CA LEU A 73 16.10 14.69 -1.34
C LEU A 73 16.21 14.60 -2.87
N MET A 74 15.12 14.82 -3.60
CA MET A 74 15.11 14.65 -5.06
C MET A 74 15.81 15.78 -5.80
N PRO A 75 16.72 15.47 -6.75
CA PRO A 75 17.27 16.47 -7.64
C PRO A 75 16.17 17.11 -8.51
N ALA A 76 16.45 18.31 -9.04
CA ALA A 76 15.49 19.11 -9.80
C ALA A 76 15.03 18.39 -11.08
N GLU A 77 15.93 17.67 -11.74
CA GLU A 77 15.63 16.88 -12.93
C GLU A 77 15.79 15.39 -12.64
N ILE A 78 14.74 14.64 -12.93
CA ILE A 78 14.73 13.18 -12.81
C ILE A 78 14.11 12.64 -14.08
N SER A 79 14.85 11.77 -14.77
CA SER A 79 14.29 11.00 -15.88
C SER A 79 13.28 10.00 -15.31
N GLY A 80 12.01 10.20 -15.64
CA GLY A 80 10.98 9.17 -15.52
C GLY A 80 11.00 8.29 -16.77
N VAL A 81 10.59 7.03 -16.63
CA VAL A 81 10.21 6.22 -17.80
C VAL A 81 8.81 6.68 -18.18
N VAL A 82 8.73 7.63 -19.11
CA VAL A 82 7.45 8.12 -19.61
C VAL A 82 6.93 7.12 -20.65
N LEU A 83 5.98 6.28 -20.25
CA LEU A 83 5.30 5.35 -21.17
C LEU A 83 4.22 6.05 -22.03
N GLN A 84 3.98 7.35 -21.80
CA GLN A 84 3.07 8.17 -22.58
C GLN A 84 3.76 9.39 -23.22
N PRO A 85 4.23 9.27 -24.48
CA PRO A 85 4.76 10.40 -25.24
C PRO A 85 3.66 11.37 -25.76
N THR A 86 2.38 11.09 -25.48
CA THR A 86 1.23 11.75 -26.13
C THR A 86 0.74 13.01 -25.42
N LEU A 87 1.38 13.48 -24.35
CA LEU A 87 1.06 14.75 -23.68
C LEU A 87 1.70 15.97 -24.36
N GLN A 88 2.02 15.91 -25.65
CA GLN A 88 2.48 17.09 -26.37
C GLN A 88 1.29 17.98 -26.72
N GLY A 89 1.33 19.21 -26.22
CA GLY A 89 0.26 20.22 -26.26
C GLY A 89 -0.17 20.62 -27.68
N GLY A 90 -1.05 19.82 -28.27
CA GLY A 90 -1.90 20.25 -29.37
C GLY A 90 -3.14 21.01 -28.88
N PRO A 91 -3.86 21.72 -29.77
CA PRO A 91 -5.15 22.31 -29.42
C PRO A 91 -6.11 21.23 -28.89
N PHE A 92 -6.85 21.56 -27.83
CA PHE A 92 -7.79 20.63 -27.21
C PHE A 92 -8.81 20.13 -28.24
N SER A 93 -8.91 18.81 -28.36
CA SER A 93 -9.87 18.14 -29.22
C SER A 93 -10.59 17.05 -28.46
N TRP A 94 -11.92 17.06 -28.50
CA TRP A 94 -12.76 16.04 -27.88
C TRP A 94 -12.44 14.63 -28.39
N SER A 95 -12.15 14.47 -29.69
CA SER A 95 -11.81 13.16 -30.25
C SER A 95 -10.45 12.65 -29.75
N ALA A 96 -9.45 13.54 -29.68
CA ALA A 96 -8.13 13.20 -29.16
C ALA A 96 -8.18 12.86 -27.67
N ALA A 97 -8.93 13.64 -26.87
CA ALA A 97 -9.11 13.39 -25.45
C ALA A 97 -9.79 12.04 -25.19
N VAL A 98 -10.86 11.71 -25.93
CA VAL A 98 -11.55 10.41 -25.80
C VAL A 98 -10.62 9.26 -26.19
N LEU A 99 -9.87 9.37 -27.29
CA LEU A 99 -8.90 8.36 -27.69
C LEU A 99 -7.79 8.18 -26.64
N GLN A 100 -7.29 9.26 -26.05
CA GLN A 100 -6.23 9.21 -25.06
C GLN A 100 -6.68 8.60 -23.74
N ILE A 101 -7.90 8.91 -23.29
CA ILE A 101 -8.53 8.22 -22.15
C ILE A 101 -8.68 6.73 -22.46
N GLY A 102 -9.11 6.38 -23.67
CA GLY A 102 -9.23 4.99 -24.13
C GLY A 102 -7.89 4.24 -24.09
N VAL A 103 -6.83 4.80 -24.66
CA VAL A 103 -5.48 4.22 -24.67
C VAL A 103 -4.96 4.04 -23.24
N THR A 104 -5.08 5.07 -22.40
CA THR A 104 -4.64 5.00 -20.99
C THR A 104 -5.42 3.94 -20.22
N SER A 105 -6.72 3.82 -20.45
CA SER A 105 -7.57 2.81 -19.81
C SER A 105 -7.16 1.39 -20.22
N VAL A 106 -6.89 1.17 -21.51
CA VAL A 106 -6.40 -0.14 -22.00
C VAL A 106 -5.03 -0.48 -21.42
N GLN A 107 -4.12 0.50 -21.34
CA GLN A 107 -2.81 0.31 -20.69
C GLN A 107 -2.95 -0.11 -19.23
N ILE A 108 -3.82 0.58 -18.47
CA ILE A 108 -4.09 0.24 -17.07
C ILE A 108 -4.67 -1.18 -16.96
N VAL A 109 -5.68 -1.54 -17.76
CA VAL A 109 -6.28 -2.88 -17.75
C VAL A 109 -5.25 -3.96 -18.07
N LEU A 110 -4.42 -3.76 -19.08
CA LEU A 110 -3.37 -4.71 -19.44
C LEU A 110 -2.34 -4.87 -18.32
N ILE A 111 -1.94 -3.79 -17.66
CA ILE A 111 -0.98 -3.84 -16.54
C ILE A 111 -1.59 -4.59 -15.36
N ILE A 112 -2.81 -4.26 -14.96
CA ILE A 112 -3.50 -4.95 -13.85
C ILE A 112 -3.63 -6.43 -14.18
N PHE A 113 -4.15 -6.76 -15.36
CA PHE A 113 -4.30 -8.15 -15.79
C PHE A 113 -2.95 -8.89 -15.76
N SER A 114 -1.89 -8.28 -16.29
CA SER A 114 -0.55 -8.89 -16.32
C SER A 114 0.00 -9.14 -14.91
N ILE A 115 -0.14 -8.16 -14.01
CA ILE A 115 0.35 -8.26 -12.63
C ILE A 115 -0.45 -9.32 -11.86
N THR A 116 -1.78 -9.31 -11.96
CA THR A 116 -2.65 -10.27 -11.28
C THR A 116 -2.44 -11.70 -11.80
N PHE A 117 -2.32 -11.86 -13.12
CA PHE A 117 -2.02 -13.15 -13.74
C PHE A 117 -0.64 -13.68 -13.31
N LEU A 118 0.37 -12.82 -13.29
CA LEU A 118 1.70 -13.18 -12.81
C LEU A 118 1.68 -13.58 -11.32
N TYR A 119 0.93 -12.84 -10.51
CA TYR A 119 0.76 -13.17 -9.09
C TYR A 119 0.10 -14.54 -8.91
N GLU A 120 -0.97 -14.85 -9.64
CA GLU A 120 -1.65 -16.16 -9.57
C GLU A 120 -0.73 -17.30 -9.98
N LEU A 121 0.08 -17.11 -11.04
CA LEU A 121 1.09 -18.07 -11.46
C LEU A 121 2.14 -18.33 -10.37
N ILE A 122 2.63 -17.26 -9.73
CA ILE A 122 3.62 -17.38 -8.64
C ILE A 122 2.98 -18.03 -7.42
N ALA A 123 1.74 -17.68 -7.06
CA ALA A 123 1.03 -18.23 -5.92
C ALA A 123 0.73 -19.73 -6.08
N GLY A 124 0.47 -20.20 -7.30
CA GLY A 124 0.32 -21.62 -7.62
C GLY A 124 1.64 -22.40 -7.69
N TRP A 125 2.79 -21.74 -7.51
CA TRP A 125 4.08 -22.39 -7.67
C TRP A 125 4.46 -23.24 -6.46
N ARG A 126 4.75 -24.53 -6.72
CA ARG A 126 5.11 -25.55 -5.70
C ARG A 126 6.30 -25.19 -4.79
N HIS A 127 7.10 -24.18 -5.14
CA HIS A 127 8.31 -23.80 -4.40
C HIS A 127 8.16 -22.50 -3.62
N ILE A 128 6.93 -21.98 -3.53
CA ILE A 128 6.63 -20.75 -2.79
C ILE A 128 7.09 -20.83 -1.32
N ASP A 129 7.08 -22.02 -0.71
CA ASP A 129 7.48 -22.20 0.69
C ASP A 129 8.99 -21.98 0.91
N ALA A 130 9.83 -22.26 -0.08
CA ALA A 130 11.26 -21.95 -0.05
C ALA A 130 11.54 -20.44 -0.22
N VAL A 131 10.62 -19.71 -0.84
CA VAL A 131 10.69 -18.24 -0.91
C VAL A 131 10.23 -17.65 0.42
N LYS A 132 9.12 -18.14 0.99
CA LYS A 132 8.64 -17.71 2.31
C LYS A 132 9.73 -17.83 3.39
N SER A 133 10.52 -18.91 3.39
CA SER A 133 11.61 -19.08 4.37
C SER A 133 12.76 -18.08 4.24
N ARG A 134 12.91 -17.37 3.11
CA ARG A 134 13.86 -16.25 2.99
C ARG A 134 13.29 -14.94 3.52
N PHE A 135 11.96 -14.79 3.53
CA PHE A 135 11.31 -13.57 4.02
C PHE A 135 11.05 -13.57 5.53
N THR A 136 11.14 -14.71 6.21
CA THR A 136 11.05 -14.79 7.69
C THR A 136 12.07 -13.90 8.39
N GLY A 137 13.31 -13.82 7.86
CA GLY A 137 14.34 -12.92 8.37
C GLY A 137 13.99 -11.42 8.23
N LEU A 138 13.23 -11.05 7.19
CA LEU A 138 12.80 -9.68 6.97
C LEU A 138 11.69 -9.27 7.95
N THR A 139 10.74 -10.18 8.25
CA THR A 139 9.69 -9.91 9.25
C THR A 139 10.25 -9.77 10.66
N ALA A 140 11.27 -10.56 11.00
CA ALA A 140 11.98 -10.43 12.27
C ALA A 140 12.67 -9.06 12.42
N GLY A 141 13.27 -8.53 11.34
CA GLY A 141 13.89 -7.19 11.32
C GLY A 141 12.90 -6.04 11.52
N VAL A 142 11.61 -6.25 11.21
CA VAL A 142 10.54 -5.26 11.41
C VAL A 142 9.89 -5.40 12.80
N GLY A 143 10.16 -6.49 13.52
CA GLY A 143 9.63 -6.77 14.86
C GLY A 143 8.33 -7.58 14.87
N MET A 144 8.06 -8.33 13.79
CA MET A 144 6.91 -9.22 13.63
C MET A 144 7.31 -10.69 13.80
N THR A 145 6.36 -11.52 14.24
CA THR A 145 6.54 -12.98 14.32
C THR A 145 6.44 -13.67 12.96
N ASP A 146 6.98 -14.88 12.80
CA ASP A 146 6.94 -15.61 11.51
C ASP A 146 5.52 -15.92 11.04
N ARG A 147 4.56 -16.02 11.97
CA ARG A 147 3.14 -16.24 11.66
C ARG A 147 2.50 -15.05 10.94
N ALA A 148 3.08 -13.85 11.08
CA ALA A 148 2.65 -12.63 10.41
C ALA A 148 3.00 -12.61 8.92
N LEU A 149 3.93 -13.45 8.48
CA LEU A 149 4.53 -13.36 7.16
C LEU A 149 3.52 -13.54 6.03
N ALA A 150 2.59 -14.49 6.16
CA ALA A 150 1.63 -14.79 5.11
C ALA A 150 0.63 -13.64 4.88
N PRO A 151 -0.11 -13.14 5.90
CA PRO A 151 -0.96 -11.95 5.75
C PRO A 151 -0.20 -10.73 5.24
N TRP A 152 1.04 -10.53 5.71
CA TRP A 152 1.89 -9.43 5.30
C TRP A 152 2.27 -9.52 3.82
N LEU A 153 2.78 -10.66 3.34
CA LEU A 153 3.15 -10.86 1.93
C LEU A 153 1.96 -10.65 0.99
N VAL A 154 0.82 -11.24 1.33
CA VAL A 154 -0.40 -11.11 0.52
C VAL A 154 -0.85 -9.64 0.48
N GLY A 155 -0.90 -8.95 1.61
CA GLY A 155 -1.25 -7.54 1.61
C GLY A 155 -0.24 -6.66 0.87
N PHE A 156 1.06 -6.92 1.03
CA PHE A 156 2.13 -6.13 0.44
C PHE A 156 2.13 -6.18 -1.09
N PHE A 157 1.92 -7.37 -1.68
CA PHE A 157 1.94 -7.53 -3.13
C PHE A 157 0.56 -7.41 -3.79
N VAL A 158 -0.50 -7.94 -3.17
CA VAL A 158 -1.83 -8.01 -3.78
C VAL A 158 -2.71 -6.84 -3.39
N GLY A 159 -2.58 -6.35 -2.16
CA GLY A 159 -3.39 -5.24 -1.67
C GLY A 159 -4.11 -5.52 -0.36
N ILE A 160 -4.61 -4.43 0.22
CA ILE A 160 -5.12 -4.43 1.60
C ILE A 160 -6.39 -5.25 1.78
N THR A 161 -7.26 -5.37 0.77
CA THR A 161 -8.50 -6.18 0.86
C THR A 161 -8.18 -7.65 1.14
N TYR A 162 -7.28 -8.24 0.36
CA TYR A 162 -6.86 -9.62 0.53
C TYR A 162 -6.00 -9.81 1.78
N GLY A 163 -5.06 -8.89 2.01
CA GLY A 163 -4.20 -8.91 3.21
C GLY A 163 -5.00 -8.81 4.50
N ALA A 164 -6.00 -7.94 4.56
CA ALA A 164 -6.85 -7.76 5.74
C ALA A 164 -7.80 -8.96 5.96
N ALA A 165 -8.34 -9.55 4.90
CA ALA A 165 -9.14 -10.78 5.00
C ALA A 165 -8.30 -11.95 5.57
N MET A 166 -7.08 -12.13 5.07
CA MET A 166 -6.16 -13.15 5.59
C MET A 166 -5.75 -12.83 7.04
N LEU A 167 -5.43 -11.57 7.33
CA LEU A 167 -5.09 -11.13 8.68
C LEU A 167 -6.21 -11.42 9.68
N TYR A 168 -7.46 -11.14 9.31
CA TYR A 168 -8.63 -11.44 10.13
C TYR A 168 -8.73 -12.93 10.48
N GLN A 169 -8.54 -13.82 9.51
CA GLN A 169 -8.56 -15.27 9.76
C GLN A 169 -7.47 -15.71 10.74
N PHE A 170 -6.27 -15.16 10.63
CA PHE A 170 -5.16 -15.49 11.53
C PHE A 170 -5.39 -14.94 12.95
N VAL A 171 -6.01 -13.77 13.08
CA VAL A 171 -6.40 -13.20 14.39
C VAL A 171 -7.51 -14.04 15.02
N GLU A 172 -8.56 -14.37 14.26
CA GLU A 172 -9.71 -15.16 14.74
C GLU A 172 -9.26 -16.57 15.20
N ASN A 173 -8.33 -17.19 14.46
CA ASN A 173 -7.76 -18.49 14.79
C ASN A 173 -6.69 -18.44 15.90
N ARG A 174 -6.50 -17.30 16.57
CA ARG A 174 -5.49 -17.08 17.63
C ARG A 174 -4.05 -17.42 17.21
N GLN A 175 -3.75 -17.26 15.94
CA GLN A 175 -2.41 -17.52 15.40
C GLN A 175 -1.50 -16.29 15.48
N LEU A 176 -2.06 -15.10 15.65
CA LEU A 176 -1.33 -13.83 15.73
C LEU A 176 -1.55 -13.11 17.06
N SER A 177 -0.49 -12.47 17.55
CA SER A 177 -0.58 -11.57 18.70
C SER A 177 -1.26 -10.25 18.32
N HIS A 178 -1.83 -9.55 19.31
CA HIS A 178 -2.42 -8.21 19.10
C HIS A 178 -1.39 -7.22 18.53
N LYS A 179 -0.14 -7.30 19.01
CA LYS A 179 0.98 -6.52 18.52
C LYS A 179 1.22 -6.78 17.03
N ASP A 180 1.35 -8.04 16.62
CA ASP A 180 1.59 -8.40 15.21
C ASP A 180 0.45 -7.91 14.32
N ALA A 181 -0.81 -8.14 14.72
CA ALA A 181 -1.96 -7.69 13.96
C ALA A 181 -1.96 -6.17 13.75
N CYS A 182 -1.62 -5.40 14.78
CA CYS A 182 -1.53 -3.95 14.68
C CYS A 182 -0.40 -3.50 13.76
N LEU A 183 0.81 -4.04 13.94
CA LEU A 183 1.97 -3.68 13.13
C LEU A 183 1.77 -4.03 11.65
N ILE A 184 1.19 -5.20 11.35
CA ILE A 184 0.85 -5.61 9.98
C ILE A 184 -0.19 -4.66 9.39
N THR A 185 -1.25 -4.34 10.14
CA THR A 185 -2.30 -3.44 9.65
C THR A 185 -1.72 -2.08 9.28
N VAL A 186 -0.88 -1.50 10.14
CA VAL A 186 -0.22 -0.22 9.85
C VAL A 186 0.72 -0.34 8.67
N PHE A 187 1.53 -1.41 8.58
CA PHE A 187 2.41 -1.63 7.43
C PHE A 187 1.62 -1.67 6.12
N LEU A 188 0.55 -2.48 6.06
CA LEU A 188 -0.28 -2.63 4.88
C LEU A 188 -0.99 -1.32 4.51
N CYS A 189 -1.44 -0.55 5.50
CA CYS A 189 -1.99 0.78 5.25
C CYS A 189 -0.99 1.73 4.53
N LEU A 190 0.31 1.56 4.74
CA LEU A 190 1.34 2.44 4.17
C LEU A 190 1.91 1.93 2.83
N ALA A 191 1.97 0.61 2.64
CA ALA A 191 2.72 0.00 1.53
C ALA A 191 2.05 -1.22 0.89
N HIS A 192 0.72 -1.39 0.97
CA HIS A 192 0.03 -2.44 0.23
C HIS A 192 0.08 -2.23 -1.29
N ALA A 193 -0.21 -3.30 -2.04
CA ALA A 193 -0.23 -3.32 -3.51
C ALA A 193 1.00 -2.63 -4.13
N ILE A 194 2.18 -2.85 -3.52
CA ILE A 194 3.36 -2.01 -3.72
C ILE A 194 3.83 -1.96 -5.17
N ILE A 195 3.67 -3.08 -5.89
CA ILE A 195 4.04 -3.19 -7.30
C ILE A 195 2.98 -2.53 -8.18
N GLU A 196 1.71 -2.89 -8.01
CA GLU A 196 0.59 -2.37 -8.80
C GLU A 196 0.52 -0.84 -8.70
N ASP A 197 0.38 -0.30 -7.50
CA ASP A 197 0.28 1.14 -7.24
C ASP A 197 1.46 1.90 -7.86
N THR A 198 2.68 1.37 -7.69
CA THR A 198 3.89 2.02 -8.20
C THR A 198 3.90 2.02 -9.72
N MET A 199 3.55 0.90 -10.35
CA MET A 199 3.47 0.77 -11.80
C MET A 199 2.44 1.73 -12.40
N LEU A 200 1.32 1.95 -11.72
CA LEU A 200 0.32 2.91 -12.18
C LEU A 200 0.87 4.33 -12.29
N PHE A 201 1.68 4.80 -11.34
CA PHE A 201 2.33 6.12 -11.44
C PHE A 201 3.43 6.16 -12.51
N VAL A 202 4.10 5.05 -12.78
CA VAL A 202 5.10 4.95 -13.86
C VAL A 202 4.45 5.16 -15.22
N VAL A 203 3.24 4.64 -15.44
CA VAL A 203 2.49 4.86 -16.70
C VAL A 203 2.28 6.34 -17.00
N VAL A 204 2.03 7.15 -15.96
CA VAL A 204 1.81 8.59 -16.09
C VAL A 204 3.13 9.38 -16.13
N GLY A 205 4.29 8.73 -15.95
CA GLY A 205 5.61 9.35 -16.08
C GLY A 205 6.38 9.52 -14.76
N GLY A 206 5.94 8.83 -13.69
CA GLY A 206 6.67 8.75 -12.42
C GLY A 206 7.89 7.82 -12.48
N ASN A 207 8.82 7.98 -11.54
CA ASN A 207 9.99 7.12 -11.42
C ASN A 207 9.73 5.94 -10.46
N PHE A 208 9.80 4.72 -11.01
CA PHE A 208 9.52 3.47 -10.28
C PHE A 208 10.30 3.34 -8.97
N TRP A 209 11.63 3.49 -9.03
CA TRP A 209 12.51 3.20 -7.90
C TRP A 209 12.30 4.15 -6.74
N TRP A 210 12.10 5.43 -7.04
CA TRP A 210 11.86 6.44 -6.02
C TRP A 210 10.55 6.19 -5.28
N ILE A 211 9.47 5.85 -5.99
CA ILE A 211 8.18 5.54 -5.35
C ILE A 211 8.30 4.27 -4.50
N LEU A 212 8.82 3.20 -5.09
CA LEU A 212 8.94 1.90 -4.45
C LEU A 212 9.77 1.99 -3.15
N LEU A 213 11.01 2.50 -3.26
CA LEU A 213 11.95 2.53 -2.14
C LEU A 213 11.44 3.43 -1.03
N THR A 214 10.91 4.61 -1.36
CA THR A 214 10.41 5.53 -0.34
C THR A 214 9.24 4.93 0.42
N ARG A 215 8.28 4.29 -0.26
CA ARG A 215 7.14 3.63 0.40
C ARG A 215 7.59 2.52 1.34
N VAL A 216 8.49 1.65 0.87
CA VAL A 216 9.00 0.53 1.68
C VAL A 216 9.80 1.04 2.88
N ILE A 217 10.72 1.98 2.67
CA ILE A 217 11.55 2.55 3.75
C ILE A 217 10.66 3.24 4.78
N MET A 218 9.72 4.09 4.35
CA MET A 218 8.83 4.80 5.27
C MET A 218 7.92 3.84 6.05
N ALA A 219 7.37 2.81 5.41
CA ALA A 219 6.58 1.80 6.10
C ALA A 219 7.40 1.05 7.16
N VAL A 220 8.62 0.62 6.83
CA VAL A 220 9.52 -0.07 7.77
C VAL A 220 9.90 0.84 8.93
N LEU A 221 10.31 2.09 8.67
CA LEU A 221 10.70 3.05 9.71
C LEU A 221 9.55 3.35 10.66
N VAL A 222 8.35 3.62 10.13
CA VAL A 222 7.16 3.91 10.92
C VAL A 222 6.77 2.72 11.79
N VAL A 223 6.74 1.52 11.22
CA VAL A 223 6.36 0.31 11.97
C VAL A 223 7.40 0.00 13.05
N ARG A 224 8.69 0.14 12.76
CA ARG A 224 9.76 -0.05 13.75
C ARG A 224 9.69 0.97 14.89
N LEU A 225 9.35 2.23 14.59
CA LEU A 225 9.10 3.25 15.59
C LEU A 225 7.90 2.89 16.48
N LEU A 226 6.80 2.43 15.90
CA LEU A 226 5.60 2.02 16.64
C LEU A 226 5.81 0.76 17.47
N ALA A 227 6.67 -0.15 17.02
CA ALA A 227 7.06 -1.36 17.73
C ALA A 227 7.94 -1.05 18.96
N THR A 228 8.68 0.05 18.93
CA THR A 228 9.53 0.49 20.04
C THR A 228 8.65 0.96 21.20
N ASN A 229 8.94 0.50 22.43
CA ASN A 229 8.21 0.84 23.66
C ASN A 229 6.67 0.67 23.60
N ASN A 230 6.17 -0.20 22.71
CA ASN A 230 4.74 -0.41 22.47
C ASN A 230 3.98 0.88 22.16
N LEU A 231 4.60 1.85 21.45
CA LEU A 231 3.97 3.12 21.06
C LEU A 231 2.65 2.92 20.30
N TYR A 232 2.53 1.80 19.56
CA TYR A 232 1.31 1.42 18.86
C TYR A 232 0.07 1.41 19.78
N GLN A 233 0.21 1.01 21.05
CA GLN A 233 -0.91 0.96 22.00
C GLN A 233 -1.43 2.36 22.38
N LYS A 234 -0.53 3.35 22.43
CA LYS A 234 -0.88 4.73 22.80
C LYS A 234 -1.41 5.53 21.61
N LEU A 235 -0.80 5.36 20.44
CA LEU A 235 -1.06 6.20 19.26
C LEU A 235 -2.14 5.62 18.33
N LEU A 236 -2.13 4.30 18.13
CA LEU A 236 -2.89 3.63 17.08
C LEU A 236 -3.49 2.33 17.61
N TRP A 237 -4.16 2.40 18.77
CA TRP A 237 -4.88 1.24 19.28
C TRP A 237 -5.98 0.83 18.30
N ILE A 238 -5.84 -0.40 17.79
CA ILE A 238 -6.76 -1.06 16.91
C ILE A 238 -7.64 -2.01 17.74
N GLY A 239 -8.96 -1.94 17.53
CA GLY A 239 -9.87 -2.94 18.07
C GLY A 239 -9.60 -4.29 17.40
N LEU A 240 -9.61 -5.37 18.17
CA LEU A 240 -9.66 -6.72 17.59
C LEU A 240 -11.03 -7.33 17.90
N PRO A 241 -11.45 -8.38 17.19
CA PRO A 241 -12.61 -9.17 17.59
C PRO A 241 -12.52 -9.51 19.08
N LYS A 242 -13.60 -9.25 19.84
CA LYS A 242 -13.67 -9.58 21.27
C LYS A 242 -13.34 -11.05 21.42
N GLU A 243 -12.51 -11.37 22.41
CA GLU A 243 -12.41 -12.73 22.92
C GLU A 243 -13.82 -13.26 23.14
N SER A 244 -14.22 -14.28 22.38
CA SER A 244 -15.43 -15.02 22.70
C SER A 244 -15.22 -15.56 24.11
N SER A 245 -15.99 -15.02 25.05
CA SER A 245 -16.03 -15.45 26.43
C SER A 245 -16.50 -16.90 26.48
N GLY A 246 -15.55 -17.81 26.38
CA GLY A 246 -15.80 -19.25 26.29
C GLY A 246 -14.50 -20.02 26.46
N CYS A 247 -14.23 -20.40 27.70
CA CYS A 247 -13.25 -21.41 28.11
C CYS A 247 -11.75 -21.03 27.97
N ASN A 248 -11.10 -20.60 29.05
CA ASN A 248 -10.47 -21.53 29.99
C ASN A 248 -9.92 -20.75 31.20
N ARG A 249 -10.51 -21.01 32.38
CA ARG A 249 -9.72 -21.06 33.62
C ARG A 249 -8.71 -22.19 33.43
N ASP A 250 -7.53 -22.10 34.04
CA ASP A 250 -6.51 -23.17 34.06
C ASP A 250 -5.50 -23.14 32.90
N ILE A 251 -4.74 -22.05 32.78
CA ILE A 251 -3.32 -22.12 32.40
C ILE A 251 -2.57 -21.10 33.26
N ASP A 252 -2.50 -21.37 34.56
CA ASP A 252 -1.49 -20.83 35.48
C ASP A 252 -1.33 -21.85 36.62
N ARG A 253 -0.56 -22.90 36.32
CA ARG A 253 0.19 -23.73 37.27
C ARG A 253 1.44 -24.24 36.58
#